data_AF-A0A8S0FYD2-F1
#
_entry.id   AF-A0A8S0FYD2-F1
#
_cell.length_a   1.000
_cell.length_b   1.000
_cell.length_c   1.000
_cell.angle_alpha   90.00
_cell.angle_beta   90.00
_cell.angle_gamma   90.00
#
_symmetry.space_group_name_H-M   'P 1'
#
loop_
_entity.id
_entity.type
_entity.pdbx_description
1 polymer ?
#
loop_
_entity_poly.entity_id
_entity_poly.type
_entity_poly.pdbx_seq_one_letter_code
_entity_poly.pdbx_strand_id
1 'polypeptide(L)' 'MTDVTFTHFVFAHTYAVKNTYYKLSVNDRPLWEIDLLNHIYRKDGKDIVPDRIRSALGLG' A
#
# COMPACT_ATOMS: atom_id res chain seq x y z
N MET A 1 -15.04 -54.03 4.87
CA MET A 1 -14.93 -52.78 4.10
C MET A 1 -14.80 -51.68 5.13
N THR A 2 -13.62 -51.09 5.28
CA THR A 2 -13.36 -50.03 6.27
C THR A 2 -13.25 -48.72 5.52
N ASP A 3 -14.16 -47.79 5.79
CA ASP A 3 -14.11 -46.44 5.22
C ASP A 3 -12.92 -45.68 5.83
N VAL A 4 -11.97 -45.28 4.99
CA VAL A 4 -10.82 -44.45 5.38
C VAL A 4 -11.22 -42.99 5.16
N THR A 5 -11.50 -42.27 6.24
CA THR A 5 -11.76 -40.83 6.18
C THR A 5 -10.44 -40.07 6.02
N PHE A 6 -10.23 -39.42 4.87
CA PHE A 6 -9.10 -38.51 4.65
C PHE A 6 -9.47 -37.09 5.10
N THR A 7 -8.82 -36.61 6.17
CA THR A 7 -8.94 -35.22 6.64
C THR A 7 -8.05 -34.32 5.79
N HIS A 8 -8.62 -33.35 5.06
CA HIS A 8 -7.85 -32.29 4.41
C HIS A 8 -7.52 -31.19 5.41
N PHE A 9 -6.23 -30.94 5.65
CA PHE A 9 -5.76 -29.80 6.45
C PHE A 9 -5.48 -28.61 5.53
N VAL A 10 -6.10 -27.46 5.82
CA VAL A 10 -5.80 -26.18 5.14
C VAL A 10 -4.83 -25.39 6.02
N PHE A 11 -3.66 -25.03 5.48
CA PHE A 11 -2.69 -24.18 6.16
C PHE A 11 -2.82 -22.74 5.70
N ALA A 12 -2.99 -21.80 6.64
CA ALA A 12 -3.01 -20.37 6.38
C ALA A 12 -1.73 -19.72 6.93
N HIS A 13 -1.09 -18.88 6.12
CA HIS A 13 0.11 -18.13 6.50
C HIS A 13 -0.18 -16.64 6.36
N THR A 14 0.24 -15.86 7.36
CA THR A 14 0.11 -14.40 7.35
C THR A 14 1.46 -13.76 7.08
N TYR A 15 1.51 -12.84 6.13
CA TYR A 15 2.70 -12.05 5.83
C TYR A 15 2.41 -10.57 6.06
N ALA A 16 3.42 -9.84 6.54
CA ALA A 16 3.39 -8.40 6.64
C ALA A 16 4.54 -7.83 5.81
N VAL A 17 4.24 -6.82 4.99
CA VAL A 17 5.22 -6.14 4.14
C VAL A 17 5.36 -4.70 4.58
N LYS A 18 6.60 -4.25 4.79
CA LYS A 18 6.93 -2.85 5.04
C LYS A 18 7.41 -2.23 3.73
N ASN A 19 6.71 -1.21 3.24
CA ASN A 19 7.02 -0.53 1.99
C ASN A 19 7.37 0.94 2.27
N THR A 20 8.37 1.45 1.55
CA THR A 20 8.69 2.88 1.49
C THR A 20 7.97 3.59 0.35
N TYR A 21 7.51 2.83 -0.64
CA TYR A 21 6.75 3.29 -1.79
C TYR A 21 5.49 2.45 -1.98
N TYR A 22 4.36 3.13 -2.21
CA TYR A 22 3.08 2.50 -2.52
C TYR A 22 2.31 3.36 -3.53
N LYS A 23 1.77 2.71 -4.56
CA LYS A 23 0.90 3.35 -5.55
C LYS A 23 -0.30 2.46 -5.84
N LEU A 24 -1.49 3.05 -5.75
CA LEU A 24 -2.76 2.41 -6.08
C LEU A 24 -3.41 3.09 -7.27
N SER A 25 -3.78 2.30 -8.27
CA SER A 25 -4.63 2.72 -9.37
C SER A 25 -5.82 1.76 -9.54
N VAL A 26 -6.94 2.29 -10.00
CA VAL A 26 -8.14 1.53 -10.39
C VAL A 26 -8.59 2.04 -11.74
N ASN A 27 -8.82 1.15 -12.70
CA ASN A 27 -9.17 1.51 -14.08
C ASN A 27 -8.20 2.55 -14.68
N ASP A 28 -6.90 2.34 -14.46
CA ASP A 28 -5.81 3.23 -14.88
C ASP A 28 -5.84 4.65 -14.32
N ARG A 29 -6.71 4.92 -13.34
CA ARG A 29 -6.77 6.21 -12.64
C ARG A 29 -5.97 6.12 -11.33
N PRO A 30 -5.03 7.03 -11.09
CA PRO A 30 -4.30 7.06 -9.83
C PRO A 30 -5.25 7.42 -8.68
N LEU A 31 -5.23 6.65 -7.60
CA LEU A 31 -6.00 6.90 -6.38
C LEU A 31 -5.10 7.37 -5.25
N TRP A 32 -4.04 6.63 -4.98
CA TRP A 32 -3.08 6.92 -3.92
C TRP A 32 -1.64 6.77 -4.41
N GLU A 33 -0.78 7.67 -3.98
CA GLU A 33 0.68 7.53 -4.07
C GLU A 33 1.28 7.99 -2.75
N ILE A 34 2.09 7.12 -2.15
CA ILE A 34 2.82 7.39 -0.92
C ILE A 34 4.28 7.01 -1.18
N ASP A 35 5.16 8.00 -1.09
CA ASP A 35 6.61 7.83 -1.10
C ASP A 35 7.17 8.49 0.15
N LEU A 36 7.62 7.65 1.08
CA LEU A 36 8.14 8.11 2.36
C LEU A 36 9.53 8.75 2.24
N LEU A 37 10.31 8.38 1.22
CA LEU A 37 11.67 8.89 1.05
C LEU A 37 11.67 10.25 0.34
N ASN A 38 10.76 10.43 -0.62
CA ASN A 38 10.63 11.67 -1.39
C ASN A 38 9.51 12.59 -0.89
N HIS A 39 8.88 12.23 0.24
CA HIS A 39 7.76 12.97 0.84
C HIS A 39 6.62 13.26 -0.15
N ILE A 40 6.33 12.30 -1.03
CA ILE A 40 5.23 12.40 -1.99
C ILE A 40 4.01 11.76 -1.34
N TYR A 41 2.95 12.55 -1.22
CA TYR A 41 1.64 12.05 -0.80
C TYR A 41 0.63 12.64 -1.75
N ARG A 42 0.00 11.77 -2.55
CA ARG A 42 -1.01 12.18 -3.52
C ARG A 42 -2.27 11.38 -3.38
N LYS A 43 -3.38 12.08 -3.61
CA LYS A 43 -4.71 11.50 -3.76
C LYS A 43 -5.28 11.98 -5.09
N ASP A 44 -5.81 11.06 -5.89
CA ASP A 44 -6.39 11.34 -7.20
C ASP A 44 -5.41 12.12 -8.12
N GLY A 45 -4.11 11.80 -8.02
CA GLY A 45 -3.03 12.45 -8.77
C GLY A 45 -2.61 13.84 -8.28
N LYS A 46 -3.21 14.38 -7.21
CA LYS A 46 -2.89 15.70 -6.64
C LYS A 46 -2.15 15.57 -5.32
N ASP A 47 -1.15 16.43 -5.11
CA ASP A 47 -0.43 16.50 -3.83
C ASP A 47 -1.39 16.90 -2.70
N ILE A 48 -1.36 16.14 -1.59
CA ILE A 48 -2.19 16.40 -0.42
C ILE A 48 -1.42 17.12 0.70
N VAL A 49 -0.09 17.16 0.60
CA VAL A 49 0.73 17.97 1.51
C VAL A 49 0.72 19.41 1.02
N PRO A 50 0.19 20.36 1.82
CA PRO A 50 0.17 21.76 1.41
C PRO A 50 1.60 22.31 1.24
N ASP A 51 1.78 23.23 0.30
CA ASP A 51 3.07 23.86 0.01
C ASP A 51 3.71 24.49 1.25
N ARG A 52 2.91 25.10 2.14
CA ARG A 52 3.40 25.64 3.42
C ARG A 52 4.08 24.58 4.28
N ILE A 53 3.53 23.36 4.32
CA ILE A 53 4.11 22.26 5.09
C ILE A 53 5.38 21.75 4.41
N ARG A 54 5.38 21.61 3.07
CA ARG A 54 6.59 21.25 2.31
C ARG A 54 7.71 22.26 2.53
N SER A 55 7.41 23.55 2.47
CA SER A 55 8.35 24.65 2.72
C SER A 55 8.88 24.65 4.16
N ALA A 56 8.02 24.48 5.17
CA ALA A 56 8.43 24.38 6.56
C ALA A 56 9.37 23.18 6.84
N LEU A 57 9.26 22.13 6.03
CA LEU A 57 10.11 20.95 6.08
C LEU A 57 11.34 21.04 5.16
N GLY A 58 11.53 22.16 4.44
CA GLY A 58 12.65 22.34 3.51
C GLY A 58 12.60 21.46 2.26
N LEU A 59 11.39 21.02 1.86
CA LEU A 59 11.14 20.10 0.75
C LEU A 59 10.78 20.82 -0.56
N GLY A 60 10.89 22.15 -0.59
CA GLY A 60 10.58 23.03 -1.73
C GLY A 60 11.52 24.21 -1.79
#